data_AF-A0A6A3AP23-F1
#
_entry.id   AF-A0A6A3AP23-F1
#
_cell.length_a   1.000
_cell.length_b   1.000
_cell.length_c   1.000
_cell.angle_alpha   90.00
_cell.angle_beta   90.00
_cell.angle_gamma   90.00
#
_symmetry.space_group_name_H-M   'P 1'
#
loop_
_entity.id
_entity.type
_entity.pdbx_description
1 polymer ?
#
loop_
_entity_poly.entity_id
_entity_poly.type
_entity_poly.pdbx_seq_one_letter_code
_entity_poly.pdbx_strand_id
1 'polypeptide(L)'
;MTHLTYNLDEIEGPFEVSTDGTVKFKEKDGIDYAAVTVQLPGGERVPFLFTIKQLVASGKPESFSGYFLVPSYRGSSFLDPKGRGGSTGYDNAVALPAGGRGGRGDEEELSKENNKSAASSSGKITLSVTKSKPETGEVIGVFESLQPLDTDLGAKTPKDVKITGIWYAQLDS
;
A
#
# COMPACT_ATOMS: atom_id res chain seq x y z
N MET A 1 10.29 14.64 0.92
CA MET A 1 9.61 14.51 2.23
C MET A 1 10.13 13.32 3.02
N THR A 2 10.07 12.10 2.50
CA THR A 2 10.51 10.89 3.22
C THR A 2 11.92 10.39 2.84
N HIS A 3 12.70 11.15 2.06
CA HIS A 3 14.06 10.77 1.62
C HIS A 3 14.12 9.41 0.90
N LEU A 4 15.26 8.72 0.95
CA LEU A 4 15.55 7.49 0.21
C LEU A 4 15.06 6.24 0.96
N THR A 5 13.76 6.20 1.28
CA THR A 5 13.14 5.13 2.09
C THR A 5 11.97 4.44 1.38
N TYR A 6 11.91 4.54 0.05
CA TYR A 6 10.74 4.16 -0.75
C TYR A 6 10.97 2.98 -1.69
N ASN A 7 12.19 2.44 -1.74
CA ASN A 7 12.45 1.24 -2.53
C ASN A 7 11.96 0.01 -1.76
N LEU A 8 11.39 -0.93 -2.50
CA LEU A 8 11.13 -2.27 -2.02
C LEU A 8 12.32 -3.15 -2.39
N ASP A 9 12.69 -4.08 -1.53
CA ASP A 9 13.93 -4.85 -1.70
C ASP A 9 13.82 -6.25 -1.08
N GLU A 10 14.70 -7.14 -1.52
CA GLU A 10 14.83 -8.52 -1.02
C GLU A 10 13.49 -9.28 -1.00
N ILE A 11 12.65 -9.05 -2.02
CA ILE A 11 11.36 -9.71 -2.16
C ILE A 11 11.53 -11.08 -2.78
N GLU A 12 11.03 -12.10 -2.08
CA GLU A 12 11.10 -13.49 -2.50
C GLU A 12 9.71 -14.00 -2.94
N GLY A 13 9.73 -14.98 -3.85
CA GLY A 13 8.51 -15.59 -4.31
C GLY A 13 8.69 -16.56 -5.47
N PRO A 14 7.84 -17.58 -5.62
CA PRO A 14 7.89 -18.47 -6.77
C PRO A 14 7.63 -17.70 -8.06
N PHE A 15 8.50 -17.93 -9.04
CA PHE A 15 8.39 -17.41 -10.41
C PHE A 15 8.26 -18.59 -11.38
N GLU A 16 7.03 -18.86 -11.81
CA GLU A 16 6.71 -19.98 -12.70
C GLU A 16 6.74 -19.49 -14.17
N VAL A 17 7.50 -20.17 -15.03
CA VAL A 17 7.47 -19.94 -16.48
C VAL A 17 6.73 -21.09 -17.15
N SER A 18 5.64 -20.76 -17.84
CA SER A 18 4.80 -21.73 -18.56
C SER A 18 5.34 -22.02 -19.96
N THR A 19 4.93 -23.16 -20.52
CA THR A 19 5.37 -23.60 -21.86
C THR A 19 4.90 -22.70 -23.00
N ASP A 20 3.85 -21.90 -22.77
CA ASP A 20 3.33 -20.89 -23.69
C ASP A 20 4.07 -19.54 -23.60
N GLY A 21 5.13 -19.46 -22.77
CA GLY A 21 5.92 -18.27 -22.54
C GLY A 21 5.29 -17.29 -21.55
N THR A 22 4.16 -17.63 -20.93
CA THR A 22 3.59 -16.81 -19.85
C THR A 22 4.35 -17.03 -18.54
N VAL A 23 4.39 -16.00 -17.71
CA VAL A 23 5.02 -16.01 -16.38
C VAL A 23 3.97 -15.83 -15.31
N LYS A 24 4.22 -16.41 -14.15
CA LYS A 24 3.42 -16.19 -12.94
C LYS A 24 4.35 -16.01 -11.75
N PHE A 25 4.34 -14.80 -11.21
CA PHE A 25 5.04 -14.44 -9.99
C PHE A 25 4.06 -14.36 -8.82
N LYS A 26 4.43 -14.91 -7.67
CA LYS A 26 3.69 -14.73 -6.41
C LYS A 26 4.64 -14.22 -5.34
N GLU A 27 4.37 -13.06 -4.78
CA GLU A 27 5.12 -12.53 -3.65
C GLU A 27 4.87 -13.38 -2.38
N LYS A 28 5.89 -13.51 -1.52
CA LYS A 28 5.85 -14.29 -0.28
C LYS A 28 6.44 -13.61 0.94
N ASP A 29 7.62 -13.02 0.80
CA ASP A 29 8.34 -12.40 1.90
C ASP A 29 9.27 -11.29 1.36
N GLY A 30 9.89 -10.56 2.27
CA GLY A 30 10.86 -9.50 1.99
C GLY A 30 10.39 -8.13 2.47
N ILE A 31 11.10 -7.08 2.04
CA ILE A 31 10.73 -5.69 2.32
C ILE A 31 9.73 -5.23 1.24
N ASP A 32 8.53 -5.78 1.33
CA ASP A 32 7.42 -5.66 0.36
C ASP A 32 6.50 -4.45 0.61
N TYR A 33 6.86 -3.57 1.54
CA TYR A 33 6.18 -2.29 1.75
C TYR A 33 7.12 -1.17 2.23
N ALA A 34 6.78 0.07 1.89
CA ALA A 34 7.46 1.28 2.31
C ALA A 34 6.46 2.41 2.57
N ALA A 35 6.59 3.08 3.72
CA ALA A 35 5.78 4.25 4.05
C ALA A 35 6.34 5.48 3.33
N VAL A 36 5.53 6.08 2.46
CA VAL A 36 5.94 7.22 1.62
C VAL A 36 5.01 8.39 1.87
N THR A 37 5.54 9.61 1.77
CA THR A 37 4.72 10.82 1.75
C THR A 37 5.22 11.73 0.64
N VAL A 38 4.29 12.22 -0.17
CA VAL A 38 4.54 13.22 -1.20
C VAL A 38 3.78 14.50 -0.89
N GLN A 39 4.15 15.59 -1.56
CA GLN A 39 3.46 16.88 -1.42
C GLN A 39 2.92 17.28 -2.79
N LEU A 40 1.61 17.43 -2.88
CA LEU A 40 0.93 17.94 -4.07
C LEU A 40 1.16 19.45 -4.23
N PRO A 41 0.97 20.00 -5.43
CA PRO A 41 0.87 21.43 -5.62
C PRO A 41 -0.16 22.04 -4.65
N GLY A 42 0.16 23.19 -4.07
CA GLY A 42 -0.67 23.80 -3.01
C GLY A 42 -0.35 23.31 -1.59
N GLY A 43 0.54 22.33 -1.44
CA GLY A 43 1.12 21.96 -0.16
C GLY A 43 0.41 20.85 0.61
N GLU A 44 -0.65 20.27 0.04
CA GLU A 44 -1.30 19.06 0.57
C GLU A 44 -0.26 17.92 0.64
N ARG A 45 -0.05 17.37 1.84
CA ARG A 45 0.80 16.19 2.05
C ARG A 45 -0.06 14.95 2.00
N VAL A 46 0.37 13.99 1.19
CA VAL A 46 -0.39 12.77 0.95
C VAL A 46 0.50 11.58 1.29
N PRO A 47 0.25 10.92 2.44
CA PRO A 47 0.91 9.68 2.78
C PRO A 47 0.27 8.49 2.06
N PHE A 48 1.07 7.47 1.80
CA PHE A 48 0.62 6.18 1.28
C PHE A 48 1.65 5.09 1.60
N LEU A 49 1.19 3.84 1.56
CA LEU A 49 2.04 2.67 1.77
C LEU A 49 2.36 2.04 0.42
N PHE A 50 3.49 2.37 -0.19
CA PHE A 50 3.91 1.68 -1.42
C PHE A 50 4.16 0.22 -1.07
N THR A 51 3.51 -0.72 -1.75
CA THR A 51 3.60 -2.13 -1.40
C THR A 51 3.30 -3.02 -2.59
N ILE A 52 3.73 -4.28 -2.51
CA ILE A 52 3.29 -5.36 -3.39
C ILE A 52 2.87 -6.61 -2.59
N LYS A 53 2.39 -6.42 -1.36
CA LYS A 53 1.94 -7.50 -0.47
C LYS A 53 0.93 -8.44 -1.13
N GLN A 54 1.16 -9.75 -0.99
CA GLN A 54 0.33 -10.80 -1.55
C GLN A 54 0.12 -10.66 -3.06
N LEU A 55 1.09 -10.09 -3.79
CA LEU A 55 1.02 -9.93 -5.23
C LEU A 55 0.91 -11.30 -5.90
N VAL A 56 -0.06 -11.43 -6.81
CA VAL A 56 -0.11 -12.52 -7.78
C VAL A 56 -0.13 -11.89 -9.17
N ALA A 57 1.03 -11.86 -9.83
CA ALA A 57 1.17 -11.28 -11.15
C ALA A 57 1.28 -12.38 -12.21
N SER A 58 0.53 -12.24 -13.30
CA SER A 58 0.54 -13.19 -14.41
C SER A 58 0.42 -12.48 -15.76
N GLY A 59 0.98 -13.08 -16.80
CA GLY A 59 0.90 -12.56 -18.16
C GLY A 59 2.15 -12.90 -18.95
N LYS A 60 2.42 -12.16 -20.02
CA LYS A 60 3.66 -12.33 -20.79
C LYS A 60 4.78 -11.47 -20.19
N PRO A 61 6.06 -11.82 -20.35
CA PRO A 61 7.18 -11.02 -19.86
C PRO A 61 7.14 -9.55 -20.27
N GLU A 62 6.62 -9.21 -21.45
CA GLU A 62 6.52 -7.82 -21.91
C GLU A 62 5.50 -7.00 -21.11
N SER A 63 4.50 -7.67 -20.50
CA SER A 63 3.47 -7.05 -19.68
C SER A 63 2.72 -8.13 -18.89
N PHE A 64 3.17 -8.41 -17.67
CA PHE A 64 2.46 -9.24 -16.71
C PHE A 64 1.91 -8.36 -15.60
N SER A 65 0.71 -8.68 -15.10
CA SER A 65 0.00 -7.81 -14.16
C SER A 65 -0.63 -8.61 -13.04
N GLY A 66 -0.79 -7.97 -11.90
CA GLY A 66 -1.36 -8.59 -10.71
C GLY A 66 -2.03 -7.61 -9.80
N TYR A 67 -2.92 -8.14 -8.96
CA TYR A 67 -3.46 -7.42 -7.82
C TYR A 67 -2.64 -7.76 -6.58
N PHE A 68 -2.56 -6.80 -5.69
CA PHE A 68 -1.89 -6.92 -4.39
C PHE A 68 -2.74 -6.24 -3.31
N LEU A 69 -2.45 -6.62 -2.07
CA LEU A 69 -3.06 -6.06 -0.87
C LEU A 69 -2.40 -4.73 -0.54
N VAL A 70 -3.20 -3.72 -0.23
CA VAL A 70 -2.73 -2.44 0.33
C VAL A 70 -3.26 -2.34 1.76
N PRO A 71 -2.45 -2.69 2.77
CA PRO A 71 -2.84 -2.48 4.16
C PRO A 71 -3.14 -1.00 4.43
N SER A 72 -3.93 -0.73 5.46
CA SER A 72 -4.07 0.62 5.99
C SER A 72 -2.68 1.19 6.33
N TYR A 73 -2.43 2.44 5.94
CA TYR A 73 -1.17 3.14 6.22
C TYR A 73 -0.87 3.21 7.73
N ARG A 74 -1.94 3.25 8.54
CA ARG A 74 -1.87 3.17 10.01
C ARG A 74 -2.35 1.80 10.47
N GLY A 75 -1.60 1.19 11.38
CA GLY A 75 -2.02 -0.04 12.05
C GLY A 75 -3.24 0.18 12.95
N SER A 76 -3.94 -0.90 13.30
CA SER A 76 -5.17 -0.85 14.10
C SER A 76 -4.98 -0.22 15.49
N SER A 77 -3.77 -0.30 16.05
CA SER A 77 -3.40 0.27 17.34
C SER A 77 -2.87 1.71 17.26
N PHE A 78 -2.86 2.33 16.08
CA PHE A 78 -2.47 3.74 15.95
C PHE A 78 -3.47 4.63 16.71
N LEU A 79 -2.93 5.60 17.45
CA LEU A 79 -3.73 6.59 18.17
C LEU A 79 -3.66 7.93 17.46
N ASP A 80 -4.83 8.49 17.16
CA ASP A 80 -4.91 9.87 16.70
C ASP A 80 -4.58 10.85 17.85
N PRO A 81 -4.43 12.17 17.58
CA PRO A 81 -4.10 13.15 18.62
C PRO A 81 -5.12 13.28 19.76
N LYS A 82 -6.31 12.68 19.62
CA LYS A 82 -7.35 12.61 20.66
C LYS A 82 -7.33 11.29 21.41
N GLY A 83 -6.34 10.43 21.15
CA GLY A 83 -6.23 9.11 21.74
C GLY A 83 -7.23 8.12 21.19
N ARG A 84 -7.84 8.37 20.02
CA ARG A 84 -8.78 7.44 19.38
C ARG A 84 -8.04 6.49 18.46
N GLY A 85 -8.41 5.21 18.48
CA GLY A 85 -7.79 4.17 17.66
C GLY A 85 -8.80 3.07 17.31
N GLY A 86 -8.37 2.10 16.49
CA GLY A 86 -9.26 1.02 16.03
C GLY A 86 -9.36 -0.13 17.02
N SER A 87 -8.22 -0.61 17.52
CA SER A 87 -8.15 -1.73 18.48
C SER A 87 -7.83 -1.29 19.91
N THR A 88 -7.35 -0.07 20.09
CA THR A 88 -7.01 0.53 21.38
C THR A 88 -7.26 2.03 21.34
N GLY A 89 -7.33 2.66 22.51
CA GLY A 89 -7.70 4.07 22.65
C GLY A 89 -9.19 4.28 22.90
N TYR A 90 -9.61 5.54 22.81
CA TYR A 90 -11.01 5.95 22.97
C TYR A 90 -11.81 5.69 21.69
N ASP A 91 -13.10 5.44 21.84
CA ASP A 91 -14.08 5.28 20.77
C ASP A 91 -14.79 6.60 20.41
N ASN A 92 -14.62 7.65 21.20
CA ASN A 92 -15.19 8.97 20.98
C ASN A 92 -14.23 10.13 21.27
N ALA A 93 -14.66 11.36 21.00
CA ALA A 93 -13.88 12.55 21.31
C ALA A 93 -14.10 12.99 22.77
N VAL A 94 -13.41 12.34 23.71
CA VAL A 94 -13.53 12.54 25.18
C VAL A 94 -13.33 14.00 25.65
N ALA A 95 -12.67 14.84 24.86
CA ALA A 95 -12.47 16.26 25.16
C ALA A 95 -13.72 17.13 24.95
N LEU A 96 -14.81 16.60 24.39
CA LEU A 96 -16.05 17.31 24.09
C LEU A 96 -17.26 16.71 24.83
N PRO A 97 -17.32 16.81 26.17
CA PRO A 97 -18.38 16.17 26.95
C PRO A 97 -19.75 16.88 26.86
N ALA A 98 -19.82 18.12 26.37
CA ALA A 98 -21.05 18.91 26.37
C ALA A 98 -21.88 18.69 25.10
N GLY A 99 -23.10 18.15 25.21
CA GLY A 99 -24.06 18.00 24.11
C GLY A 99 -25.03 16.83 24.32
N GLY A 100 -26.29 17.08 24.70
CA GLY A 100 -27.33 16.03 24.81
C GLY A 100 -27.00 14.79 25.67
N ARG A 101 -27.78 13.71 25.54
CA ARG A 101 -27.41 12.38 26.08
C ARG A 101 -26.33 11.77 25.16
N GLY A 102 -25.06 11.88 25.56
CA GLY A 102 -23.89 11.36 24.81
C GLY A 102 -22.69 12.32 24.77
N GLY A 103 -22.93 13.62 24.92
CA GLY A 103 -21.89 14.63 24.72
C GLY A 103 -21.63 14.89 23.22
N ARG A 104 -21.07 16.06 22.90
CA ARG A 104 -20.72 16.44 21.52
C ARG A 104 -19.68 15.51 20.88
N GLY A 105 -18.91 14.80 21.70
CA GLY A 105 -17.97 13.79 21.24
C GLY A 105 -18.61 12.58 20.57
N ASP A 106 -19.90 12.33 20.81
CA ASP A 106 -20.67 11.19 20.28
C ASP A 106 -21.57 11.58 19.08
N GLU A 107 -21.46 12.82 18.58
CA GLU A 107 -22.27 13.31 17.45
C GLU A 107 -21.97 12.53 16.15
N GLU A 108 -23.00 12.30 15.34
CA GLU A 108 -22.89 11.57 14.06
C GLU A 108 -21.90 12.20 13.08
N GLU A 109 -21.71 13.53 13.15
CA GLU A 109 -20.72 14.25 12.34
C GLU A 109 -19.28 13.80 12.63
N LEU A 110 -18.99 13.30 13.85
CA LEU A 110 -17.68 12.78 14.24
C LEU A 110 -17.56 11.27 14.05
N SER A 111 -18.60 10.60 13.54
CA SER A 111 -18.65 9.14 13.45
C SER A 111 -17.51 8.56 12.62
N LYS A 112 -17.06 9.25 11.56
CA LYS A 112 -15.94 8.81 10.71
C LYS A 112 -14.60 8.94 11.41
N GLU A 113 -14.43 9.98 12.23
CA GLU A 113 -13.20 10.21 12.98
C GLU A 113 -13.14 9.38 14.26
N ASN A 114 -14.30 9.02 14.83
CA ASN A 114 -14.44 8.19 16.03
C ASN A 114 -14.26 6.70 15.70
N ASN A 115 -15.01 6.20 14.71
CA ASN A 115 -14.95 4.80 14.30
C ASN A 115 -13.78 4.55 13.35
N LYS A 116 -12.59 4.34 13.91
CA LYS A 116 -11.37 4.08 13.14
C LYS A 116 -11.46 2.74 12.40
N SER A 117 -11.22 2.77 11.09
CA SER A 117 -11.16 1.60 10.24
C SER A 117 -9.75 1.37 9.70
N ALA A 118 -9.11 0.29 10.14
CA ALA A 118 -7.83 -0.18 9.60
C ALA A 118 -8.01 -1.18 8.44
N ALA A 119 -9.13 -1.08 7.71
CA ALA A 119 -9.42 -1.96 6.58
C ALA A 119 -8.36 -1.80 5.48
N SER A 120 -7.93 -2.92 4.92
CA SER A 120 -7.07 -2.96 3.74
C SER A 120 -7.86 -2.67 2.47
N SER A 121 -7.15 -2.23 1.43
CA SER A 121 -7.65 -2.09 0.07
C SER A 121 -6.83 -2.96 -0.90
N SER A 122 -7.04 -2.80 -2.20
CA SER A 122 -6.27 -3.48 -3.24
C SER A 122 -5.65 -2.49 -4.20
N GLY A 123 -4.43 -2.80 -4.65
CA GLY A 123 -3.75 -2.12 -5.73
C GLY A 123 -3.51 -3.06 -6.90
N LYS A 124 -3.13 -2.49 -8.04
CA LYS A 124 -2.79 -3.23 -9.26
C LYS A 124 -1.46 -2.76 -9.79
N ILE A 125 -0.58 -3.70 -10.12
CA ILE A 125 0.73 -3.42 -10.71
C ILE A 125 0.85 -4.15 -12.05
N THR A 126 1.48 -3.48 -13.00
CA THR A 126 1.93 -4.03 -14.27
C THR A 126 3.45 -3.96 -14.32
N LEU A 127 4.07 -5.09 -14.61
CA LEU A 127 5.50 -5.29 -14.70
C LEU A 127 5.85 -5.67 -16.14
N SER A 128 6.92 -5.08 -16.66
CA SER A 128 7.42 -5.36 -18.00
C SER A 128 8.92 -5.66 -17.92
N VAL A 129 9.32 -6.83 -18.39
CA VAL A 129 10.72 -7.21 -18.58
C VAL A 129 11.28 -6.41 -19.75
N THR A 130 12.46 -5.82 -19.56
CA THR A 130 13.16 -5.05 -20.60
C THR A 130 14.44 -5.73 -21.05
N LYS A 131 15.17 -6.37 -20.13
CA LYS A 131 16.41 -7.09 -20.43
C LYS A 131 16.59 -8.21 -19.42
N SER A 132 17.22 -9.29 -19.86
CA SER A 132 17.65 -10.39 -19.00
C SER A 132 19.11 -10.76 -19.28
N LYS A 133 19.74 -11.40 -18.30
CA LYS A 133 21.06 -12.02 -18.41
C LYS A 133 20.95 -13.48 -17.98
N PRO A 134 20.74 -14.41 -18.94
CA PRO A 134 20.47 -15.82 -18.63
C PRO A 134 21.59 -16.51 -17.85
N GLU A 135 22.84 -16.07 -18.00
CA GLU A 135 24.00 -16.64 -17.29
C GLU A 135 23.94 -16.48 -15.77
N THR A 136 23.28 -15.42 -15.29
CA THR A 136 23.17 -15.08 -13.86
C THR A 136 21.72 -15.10 -13.37
N GLY A 137 20.75 -15.41 -14.23
CA GLY A 137 19.33 -15.35 -13.90
C GLY A 137 18.79 -13.93 -13.68
N GLU A 138 19.59 -12.88 -13.93
CA GLU A 138 19.22 -11.50 -13.65
C GLU A 138 18.20 -10.97 -14.68
N VAL A 139 17.18 -10.27 -14.20
CA VAL A 139 16.12 -9.67 -15.01
C VAL A 139 15.88 -8.23 -14.55
N ILE A 140 15.80 -7.30 -15.50
CA ILE A 140 15.42 -5.92 -15.24
C ILE A 140 14.19 -5.53 -16.03
N GLY A 141 13.45 -4.57 -15.50
CA GLY A 141 12.23 -4.12 -16.12
C GLY A 141 11.75 -2.76 -15.66
N VAL A 142 10.59 -2.38 -16.18
CA VAL A 142 9.83 -1.20 -15.76
C VAL A 142 8.50 -1.65 -15.15
N PHE A 143 7.94 -0.81 -14.28
CA PHE A 143 6.64 -1.07 -13.67
C PHE A 143 5.78 0.19 -13.63
N GLU A 144 4.47 -0.03 -13.67
CA GLU A 144 3.44 0.94 -13.31
C GLU A 144 2.52 0.31 -12.27
N SER A 145 2.36 0.97 -11.13
CA SER A 145 1.47 0.57 -10.04
C SER A 145 0.41 1.63 -9.79
N LEU A 146 -0.83 1.21 -9.62
CA LEU A 146 -1.95 2.02 -9.18
C LEU A 146 -2.45 1.48 -7.85
N GLN A 147 -2.43 2.33 -6.82
CA GLN A 147 -2.87 1.94 -5.48
C GLN A 147 -3.46 3.14 -4.72
N PRO A 148 -4.33 2.89 -3.73
CA PRO A 148 -4.90 3.94 -2.92
C PRO A 148 -3.88 4.60 -1.98
N LEU A 149 -4.17 5.85 -1.66
CA LEU A 149 -3.52 6.68 -0.65
C LEU A 149 -4.08 6.41 0.75
N ASP A 150 -3.43 6.95 1.79
CA ASP A 150 -3.91 6.86 3.18
C ASP A 150 -5.32 7.44 3.34
N THR A 151 -6.17 6.71 4.06
CA THR A 151 -7.55 7.10 4.38
C THR A 151 -7.69 7.70 5.77
N ASP A 152 -6.61 7.89 6.52
CA ASP A 152 -6.64 8.39 7.90
C ASP A 152 -7.54 7.51 8.79
N LEU A 153 -7.31 6.19 8.71
CA LEU A 153 -8.12 5.17 9.35
C LEU A 153 -9.62 5.26 8.97
N GLY A 154 -9.90 5.47 7.68
CA GLY A 154 -11.27 5.52 7.14
C GLY A 154 -11.97 6.87 7.22
N ALA A 155 -11.33 7.91 7.80
CA ALA A 155 -11.92 9.24 7.89
C ALA A 155 -11.94 9.99 6.55
N LYS A 156 -11.00 9.69 5.64
CA LYS A 156 -10.84 10.34 4.34
C LYS A 156 -11.16 9.41 3.19
N THR A 157 -11.70 9.98 2.11
CA THR A 157 -11.92 9.26 0.86
C THR A 157 -10.57 8.86 0.24
N PRO A 158 -10.38 7.58 -0.13
CA PRO A 158 -9.17 7.16 -0.81
C PRO A 158 -9.07 7.86 -2.17
N LYS A 159 -7.89 8.42 -2.45
CA LYS A 159 -7.47 8.86 -3.78
C LYS A 159 -6.43 7.85 -4.29
N ASP A 160 -6.25 7.72 -5.59
CA ASP A 160 -5.24 6.83 -6.15
C ASP A 160 -3.91 7.54 -6.40
N VAL A 161 -2.82 6.80 -6.24
CA VAL A 161 -1.47 7.19 -6.67
C VAL A 161 -0.98 6.26 -7.75
N LYS A 162 -0.40 6.86 -8.80
CA LYS A 162 0.36 6.15 -9.81
C LYS A 162 1.85 6.20 -9.44
N ILE A 163 2.47 5.03 -9.39
CA ILE A 163 3.89 4.85 -9.09
C ILE A 163 4.52 4.17 -10.30
N THR A 164 5.46 4.85 -10.95
CA THR A 164 6.21 4.30 -12.08
C THR A 164 7.68 4.19 -11.71
N GLY A 165 8.33 3.11 -12.11
CA GLY A 165 9.74 2.92 -11.79
C GLY A 165 10.38 1.79 -12.58
N ILE A 166 11.59 1.45 -12.18
CA ILE A 166 12.33 0.29 -12.65
C ILE A 166 12.31 -0.78 -11.57
N TRP A 167 12.45 -2.03 -11.97
CA TRP A 167 12.59 -3.16 -11.06
C TRP A 167 13.71 -4.09 -11.52
N TYR A 168 14.19 -4.88 -10.57
CA TYR A 168 15.22 -5.88 -10.75
C TYR A 168 14.78 -7.16 -10.01
N ALA A 169 15.14 -8.31 -10.56
CA ALA A 169 15.04 -9.60 -9.89
C ALA A 169 16.18 -10.51 -10.34
N GLN A 170 16.49 -11.50 -9.51
CA GLN A 170 17.34 -12.63 -9.88
C GLN A 170 16.49 -13.91 -9.77
N LEU A 171 16.54 -14.73 -10.80
CA LEU A 171 15.82 -16.00 -10.87
C LEU A 171 16.80 -17.15 -10.63
N ASP A 172 16.50 -17.97 -9.63
CA ASP A 172 17.26 -19.19 -9.32
C ASP A 172 16.40 -20.42 -9.66
N SER A 173 17.04 -21.45 -10.21
CA SER A 173 16.44 -22.71 -10.68
C SER A 173 16.50 -23.84 -9.67
#